data_AF-A0A660ZYB1-F1
#
_entry.id   AF-A0A660ZYB1-F1
#
_cell.length_a   1.000
_cell.length_b   1.000
_cell.length_c   1.000
_cell.angle_alpha   90.00
_cell.angle_beta   90.00
_cell.angle_gamma   90.00
#
_symmetry.space_group_name_H-M   'P 1'
#
loop_
_entity.id
_entity.type
_entity.pdbx_description
1 polymer ?
#
loop_
_entity_poly.entity_id
_entity_poly.type
_entity_poly.pdbx_seq_one_letter_code
_entity_poly.pdbx_strand_id
1 'polypeptide(L)'
;MDRATAEHRLLAALVERVSGKDYYAFLRENFFDPAGMDRTGENGEFRDLPVEAFAVGGGPQFVGDPNIPPNWGPTSWLIKGSGGMYSTLGDLRGFYAYLRSGKVLDDAHSKIFRQPTVNIDGSDRGFELFSTYDPEGNEVFLFLNTIPDRGKMRRLMRAMEGL
;
A
#
# COMPACT_ATOMS: atom_id res chain seq x y z
N MET A 1 -19.71 -3.05 -7.18
CA MET A 1 -18.84 -3.22 -6.01
C MET A 1 -17.84 -4.29 -6.39
N ASP A 2 -16.55 -3.95 -6.43
CA ASP A 2 -15.51 -4.93 -6.79
C ASP A 2 -15.36 -5.96 -5.65
N ARG A 3 -15.12 -7.23 -5.96
CA ARG A 3 -15.04 -8.29 -4.94
C ARG A 3 -13.85 -8.08 -4.01
N ALA A 4 -12.74 -7.58 -4.55
CA ALA A 4 -11.51 -7.34 -3.79
C ALA A 4 -11.72 -6.35 -2.63
N THR A 5 -12.54 -5.30 -2.79
CA THR A 5 -12.74 -4.32 -1.70
C THR A 5 -13.59 -4.87 -0.55
N ALA A 6 -14.47 -5.84 -0.82
CA ALA A 6 -15.24 -6.50 0.22
C ALA A 6 -14.37 -7.44 1.07
N GLU A 7 -13.45 -8.16 0.44
CA GLU A 7 -12.53 -9.10 1.10
C GLU A 7 -11.59 -8.38 2.09
N HIS A 8 -10.98 -7.27 1.67
CA HIS A 8 -10.08 -6.50 2.53
C HIS A 8 -10.77 -5.89 3.76
N ARG A 9 -12.02 -5.45 3.62
CA ARG A 9 -12.81 -4.94 4.77
C ARG A 9 -13.11 -6.02 5.80
N LEU A 10 -13.38 -7.24 5.33
CA LEU A 10 -13.58 -8.38 6.22
C LEU A 10 -12.30 -8.72 6.98
N LEU A 11 -11.13 -8.67 6.31
CA LEU A 11 -9.84 -8.84 6.96
C LEU A 11 -9.56 -7.75 8.01
N ALA A 12 -9.85 -6.49 7.70
CA ALA A 12 -9.72 -5.40 8.67
C ALA A 12 -10.60 -5.63 9.90
N ALA A 13 -11.87 -5.99 9.70
CA ALA A 13 -12.78 -6.31 10.80
C ALA A 13 -12.30 -7.52 11.64
N LEU A 14 -11.69 -8.52 11.00
CA LEU A 14 -11.10 -9.66 11.71
C LEU A 14 -9.92 -9.22 12.59
N VAL A 15 -9.03 -8.37 12.07
CA VAL A 15 -7.92 -7.80 12.84
C VAL A 15 -8.44 -7.07 14.07
N GLU A 16 -9.44 -6.21 13.92
CA GLU A 16 -10.04 -5.51 15.06
C GLU A 16 -10.66 -6.48 16.07
N ARG A 17 -11.41 -7.49 15.58
CA ARG A 17 -12.10 -8.46 16.42
C ARG A 17 -11.16 -9.32 17.24
N VAL A 18 -10.01 -9.69 16.67
CA VAL A 18 -8.99 -10.55 17.30
C VAL A 18 -8.07 -9.73 18.20
N SER A 19 -7.66 -8.53 17.78
CA SER A 19 -6.73 -7.69 18.54
C SER A 19 -7.42 -6.86 19.64
N GLY A 20 -8.71 -6.58 19.51
CA GLY A 20 -9.45 -5.65 20.36
C GLY A 20 -9.11 -4.18 20.13
N LYS A 21 -8.42 -3.84 19.04
CA LYS A 21 -7.98 -2.48 18.69
C LYS A 21 -8.67 -2.00 17.41
N ASP A 22 -8.84 -0.70 17.26
CA ASP A 22 -9.17 -0.12 15.95
C ASP A 22 -8.08 -0.50 14.93
N TYR A 23 -8.48 -0.76 13.69
CA TYR A 23 -7.59 -1.27 12.65
C TYR A 23 -6.39 -0.36 12.41
N TYR A 24 -6.58 0.96 12.37
CA TYR A 24 -5.49 1.90 12.13
C TYR A 24 -4.56 1.98 13.35
N ALA A 25 -5.11 1.95 14.56
CA ALA A 25 -4.31 1.88 15.78
C ALA A 25 -3.47 0.58 15.83
N PHE A 26 -4.05 -0.55 15.42
CA PHE A 26 -3.31 -1.81 15.30
C PHE A 26 -2.16 -1.71 14.29
N LEU A 27 -2.41 -1.14 13.11
CA LEU A 27 -1.36 -0.95 12.09
C LEU A 27 -0.26 0.00 12.57
N ARG A 28 -0.61 1.11 13.22
CA ARG A 28 0.36 2.05 13.81
C ARG A 28 1.32 1.34 14.76
N GLU A 29 0.76 0.67 15.76
CA GLU A 29 1.53 0.06 16.83
C GLU A 29 2.39 -1.11 16.35
N ASN A 30 1.86 -1.96 15.46
CA ASN A 30 2.53 -3.21 15.09
C ASN A 30 3.39 -3.10 13.83
N PHE A 31 3.17 -2.09 12.99
CA PHE A 31 3.84 -1.96 11.70
C PHE A 31 4.45 -0.58 11.48
N PHE A 32 3.67 0.49 11.59
CA PHE A 32 4.13 1.82 11.14
C PHE A 32 5.16 2.42 12.09
N ASP A 33 4.89 2.46 13.39
CA ASP A 33 5.81 3.02 14.38
C ASP A 33 7.11 2.20 14.47
N PRO A 34 7.08 0.84 14.51
CA PRO A 34 8.31 0.04 14.48
C PRO A 34 9.13 0.18 13.18
N ALA A 35 8.48 0.50 12.06
CA ALA A 35 9.14 0.71 10.77
C ALA A 35 9.57 2.17 10.53
N GLY A 36 9.29 3.10 11.47
CA GLY A 36 9.60 4.52 11.34
C GLY A 36 8.75 5.25 10.28
N MET A 37 7.51 4.80 10.06
CA MET A 37 6.58 5.34 9.06
C MET A 37 5.79 6.53 9.62
N ASP A 38 6.51 7.58 10.04
CA ASP A 38 5.93 8.73 10.72
C ASP A 38 5.06 9.61 9.81
N ARG A 39 5.24 9.48 8.49
CA ARG A 39 4.55 10.25 7.44
C ARG A 39 3.45 9.46 6.74
N THR A 40 3.00 8.39 7.39
CA THR A 40 1.88 7.54 6.95
C THR A 40 0.66 7.80 7.83
N GLY A 41 -0.51 7.94 7.20
CA GLY A 41 -1.77 8.24 7.90
C GLY A 41 -3.02 7.82 7.15
N GLU A 42 -4.19 7.95 7.80
CA GLU A 42 -5.50 7.75 7.17
C GLU A 42 -6.02 9.06 6.53
N ASN A 43 -6.92 8.96 5.56
CA ASN A 43 -7.60 10.14 5.02
C ASN A 43 -8.24 10.95 6.15
N GLY A 44 -8.24 12.27 6.02
CA GLY A 44 -8.72 13.17 7.07
C GLY A 44 -7.68 13.53 8.14
N GLU A 45 -6.50 12.90 8.14
CA GLU A 45 -5.45 13.14 9.13
C GLU A 45 -4.28 13.91 8.51
N PHE A 46 -3.74 14.92 9.22
CA PHE A 46 -2.54 15.66 8.78
C PHE A 46 -1.22 15.11 9.32
N ARG A 47 -1.22 14.31 10.39
CA ARG A 47 0.01 13.78 11.03
C ARG A 47 1.04 14.87 11.38
N ASP A 48 0.58 16.06 11.76
CA ASP A 48 1.41 17.26 11.99
C ASP A 48 2.26 17.69 10.78
N LEU A 49 1.95 17.19 9.58
CA LEU A 49 2.58 17.57 8.33
C LEU A 49 1.91 18.83 7.77
N PRO A 50 2.69 19.75 7.18
CA PRO A 50 2.14 20.92 6.51
C PRO A 50 1.46 20.51 5.19
N VAL A 51 0.55 21.36 4.68
CA VAL A 51 -0.22 21.10 3.45
C VAL A 51 0.69 20.77 2.25
N GLU A 52 1.84 21.42 2.16
CA GLU A 52 2.83 21.27 1.08
C GLU A 52 3.53 19.91 1.08
N ALA A 53 3.41 19.14 2.16
CA ALA A 53 3.92 17.78 2.24
C ALA A 53 3.10 16.78 1.41
N PHE A 54 1.91 17.17 0.95
CA PHE A 54 0.98 16.31 0.24
C PHE A 54 0.93 16.64 -1.25
N ALA A 55 0.96 15.60 -2.09
CA ALA A 55 0.73 15.76 -3.51
C ALA A 55 -0.76 16.05 -3.78
N VAL A 56 -1.04 17.09 -4.58
CA VAL A 56 -2.40 17.43 -4.98
C VAL A 56 -2.90 16.41 -6.00
N GLY A 57 -4.03 15.78 -5.69
CA GLY A 57 -4.70 14.83 -6.58
C GLY A 57 -5.16 15.50 -7.87
N GLY A 58 -4.76 14.92 -9.00
CA GLY A 58 -5.25 15.29 -10.33
C GLY A 58 -6.38 14.36 -10.79
N GLY A 59 -7.19 14.82 -11.74
CA GLY A 59 -8.27 14.02 -12.35
C GLY A 59 -9.55 14.82 -12.54
N PRO A 60 -10.61 14.21 -13.07
CA PRO A 60 -11.90 14.87 -13.28
C PRO A 60 -12.70 15.09 -11.98
N GLN A 61 -12.32 14.42 -10.89
CA GLN A 61 -12.98 14.52 -9.58
C GLN A 61 -12.07 15.23 -8.59
N PHE A 62 -12.63 16.19 -7.85
CA PHE A 62 -11.95 16.97 -6.83
C PHE A 62 -12.70 16.86 -5.51
N VAL A 63 -11.97 16.57 -4.43
CA VAL A 63 -12.52 16.48 -3.07
C VAL A 63 -11.67 17.33 -2.15
N GLY A 64 -12.27 18.33 -1.49
CA GLY A 64 -11.56 19.27 -0.63
C GLY A 64 -10.75 20.32 -1.39
N ASP A 65 -10.21 21.29 -0.66
CA ASP A 65 -9.39 22.39 -1.19
C ASP A 65 -8.16 22.64 -0.28
N PRO A 66 -6.94 22.27 -0.72
CA PRO A 66 -6.61 21.57 -1.97
C PRO A 66 -7.08 20.11 -1.96
N ASN A 67 -7.11 19.47 -3.13
CA ASN A 67 -7.49 18.06 -3.30
C ASN A 67 -6.41 17.10 -2.78
N ILE A 68 -6.27 16.97 -1.46
CA ILE A 68 -5.25 16.17 -0.77
C ILE A 68 -5.87 15.18 0.23
N PRO A 69 -5.20 14.07 0.59
CA PRO A 69 -5.76 13.06 1.49
C PRO A 69 -6.30 13.56 2.83
N PRO A 70 -5.65 14.51 3.53
CA PRO A 70 -6.22 15.10 4.75
C PRO A 70 -7.56 15.83 4.53
N ASN A 71 -7.84 16.28 3.30
CA ASN A 71 -9.06 17.00 2.95
C ASN A 71 -10.16 16.09 2.35
N TRP A 72 -9.91 14.78 2.20
CA TRP A 72 -10.90 13.83 1.67
C TRP A 72 -11.93 13.36 2.70
N GLY A 73 -11.85 13.86 3.93
CA GLY A 73 -12.66 13.42 5.06
C GLY A 73 -12.11 12.14 5.70
N PRO A 74 -12.64 11.75 6.88
CA PRO A 74 -12.15 10.60 7.61
C PRO A 74 -12.38 9.29 6.84
N THR A 75 -11.43 8.36 6.93
CA THR A 75 -11.53 7.03 6.33
C THR A 75 -12.76 6.29 6.84
N SER A 76 -13.74 6.10 5.96
CA SER A 76 -14.93 5.33 6.27
C SER A 76 -14.68 3.82 6.19
N TRP A 77 -15.54 3.05 6.86
CA TRP A 77 -15.58 1.59 6.75
C TRP A 77 -15.79 1.07 5.32
N LEU A 78 -16.25 1.91 4.38
CA LEU A 78 -16.41 1.50 2.98
C LEU A 78 -15.07 1.26 2.28
N ILE A 79 -13.99 1.86 2.77
CA ILE A 79 -12.65 1.71 2.19
C ILE A 79 -11.62 1.15 3.17
N LYS A 80 -11.86 1.16 4.49
CA LYS A 80 -10.94 0.61 5.51
C LYS A 80 -10.41 -0.78 5.14
N GLY A 81 -9.09 -0.96 5.19
CA GLY A 81 -8.37 -2.17 4.76
C GLY A 81 -8.16 -2.31 3.24
N SER A 82 -8.98 -1.65 2.40
CA SER A 82 -8.87 -1.69 0.93
C SER A 82 -8.30 -0.42 0.29
N GLY A 83 -8.30 0.68 1.02
CA GLY A 83 -7.92 2.02 0.55
C GLY A 83 -8.27 3.08 1.60
N GLY A 84 -7.66 4.25 1.57
CA GLY A 84 -7.92 5.31 2.57
C GLY A 84 -6.80 5.55 3.56
N MET A 85 -5.58 5.17 3.16
CA MET A 85 -4.36 5.65 3.76
C MET A 85 -3.51 6.34 2.69
N TYR A 86 -2.62 7.20 3.14
CA TYR A 86 -1.57 7.80 2.34
C TYR A 86 -0.21 7.53 3.01
N SER A 87 0.86 7.61 2.24
CA SER A 87 2.21 7.35 2.71
C SER A 87 3.24 8.07 1.82
N THR A 88 4.52 7.89 2.13
CA THR A 88 5.64 8.32 1.29
C THR A 88 6.38 7.10 0.73
N LEU A 89 7.18 7.29 -0.32
CA LEU A 89 8.05 6.22 -0.80
C LEU A 89 9.03 5.72 0.29
N GLY A 90 9.54 6.63 1.13
CA GLY A 90 10.45 6.29 2.22
C GLY A 90 9.79 5.38 3.25
N ASP A 91 8.59 5.76 3.71
CA ASP A 91 7.80 4.98 4.66
C ASP A 91 7.41 3.60 4.09
N LEU A 92 6.94 3.54 2.84
CA LEU A 92 6.60 2.26 2.21
C LEU A 92 7.81 1.33 2.07
N ARG A 93 9.00 1.87 1.77
CA ARG A 93 10.23 1.08 1.79
C ARG A 93 10.58 0.61 3.20
N GLY A 94 10.39 1.46 4.21
CA GLY A 94 10.51 1.09 5.63
C GLY A 94 9.59 -0.06 6.02
N PHE A 95 8.33 -0.04 5.58
CA PHE A 95 7.36 -1.10 5.79
C PHE A 95 7.88 -2.46 5.29
N TYR A 96 8.31 -2.51 4.02
CA TYR A 96 8.82 -3.75 3.43
C TYR A 96 10.11 -4.23 4.10
N ALA A 97 11.02 -3.32 4.45
CA ALA A 97 12.23 -3.67 5.20
C ALA A 97 11.90 -4.27 6.56
N TYR A 98 10.94 -3.68 7.29
CA TYR A 98 10.48 -4.19 8.58
C TYR A 98 9.81 -5.57 8.45
N LEU A 99 8.93 -5.74 7.46
CA LEU A 99 8.28 -7.03 7.18
C LEU A 99 9.28 -8.15 6.86
N ARG A 100 10.34 -7.83 6.11
CA ARG A 100 11.42 -8.76 5.75
C ARG A 100 12.40 -9.02 6.89
N SER A 101 12.42 -8.18 7.91
CA SER A 101 13.36 -8.30 9.04
C SER A 101 13.19 -9.57 9.88
N GLY A 102 12.04 -10.24 9.81
CA GLY A 102 11.71 -11.39 10.65
C GLY A 102 11.14 -11.05 12.02
N LYS A 103 10.96 -9.76 12.30
CA LYS A 103 10.39 -9.29 13.56
C LYS A 103 8.86 -9.31 13.57
N VAL A 104 8.24 -9.49 12.40
CA VAL A 104 6.79 -9.31 12.20
C VAL A 104 6.06 -10.63 12.06
N LEU A 105 6.59 -11.51 11.21
CA LEU A 105 6.01 -12.81 10.87
C LEU A 105 7.00 -13.89 11.27
N ASP A 106 6.47 -15.05 11.67
CA ASP A 106 7.30 -16.24 11.86
C ASP A 106 8.02 -16.65 10.56
N ASP A 107 8.95 -17.59 10.66
CA ASP A 107 9.76 -18.01 9.51
C ASP A 107 8.93 -18.62 8.37
N ALA A 108 7.82 -19.29 8.69
CA ALA A 108 6.96 -19.89 7.68
C ALA A 108 6.22 -18.82 6.86
N HIS A 109 5.64 -17.82 7.55
CA HIS A 109 4.85 -16.76 6.92
C HIS A 109 5.72 -15.63 6.32
N SER A 110 6.93 -15.40 6.85
CA SER A 110 7.87 -14.39 6.31
C SER A 110 8.53 -14.81 4.99
N LYS A 111 8.53 -16.11 4.66
CA LYS A 111 9.20 -16.66 3.48
C LYS A 111 8.74 -15.99 2.17
N ILE A 112 7.45 -15.68 2.05
CA ILE A 112 6.89 -15.05 0.84
C ILE A 112 7.45 -13.65 0.58
N PHE A 113 7.83 -12.93 1.64
CA PHE A 113 8.37 -11.56 1.54
C PHE A 113 9.88 -11.53 1.38
N ARG A 114 10.57 -12.61 1.80
CA ARG A 114 12.03 -12.72 1.81
C ARG A 114 12.61 -13.42 0.59
N GLN A 115 11.81 -14.15 -0.17
CA GLN A 115 12.25 -14.73 -1.44
C GLN A 115 12.28 -13.67 -2.56
N PRO A 116 13.02 -13.90 -3.65
CA PRO A 116 12.91 -13.07 -4.84
C PRO A 116 11.45 -12.98 -5.31
N THR A 117 11.00 -11.78 -5.64
CA THR A 117 9.64 -11.56 -6.14
C THR A 117 9.64 -10.63 -7.33
N VAL A 118 8.71 -10.89 -8.25
CA VAL A 118 8.35 -10.03 -9.36
C VAL A 118 6.84 -9.90 -9.32
N ASN A 119 6.34 -8.69 -9.07
CA ASN A 119 4.91 -8.43 -8.97
C ASN A 119 4.48 -7.39 -10.00
N ILE A 120 3.29 -7.60 -10.56
CA ILE A 120 2.51 -6.55 -11.20
C ILE A 120 1.24 -6.36 -10.41
N ASP A 121 0.98 -5.10 -10.07
CA ASP A 121 -0.22 -4.64 -9.42
C ASP A 121 -0.74 -3.38 -10.12
N GLY A 122 -1.90 -2.90 -9.73
CA GLY A 122 -2.54 -1.71 -10.27
C GLY A 122 -3.86 -1.99 -10.96
N SER A 123 -4.47 -0.93 -11.50
CA SER A 123 -5.77 -1.02 -12.17
C SER A 123 -5.89 0.02 -13.26
N ASP A 124 -6.94 -0.10 -14.07
CA ASP A 124 -7.31 0.88 -15.11
C ASP A 124 -7.66 2.27 -14.53
N ARG A 125 -7.72 2.40 -13.20
CA ARG A 125 -8.09 3.63 -12.49
C ARG A 125 -6.92 4.31 -11.76
N GLY A 126 -5.69 3.86 -11.99
CA GLY A 126 -4.50 4.42 -11.35
C GLY A 126 -3.21 4.07 -12.08
N PHE A 127 -2.13 3.90 -11.33
CA PHE A 127 -0.86 3.45 -11.87
C PHE A 127 -0.81 1.92 -11.92
N GLU A 128 -0.21 1.39 -12.98
CA GLU A 128 0.31 0.03 -12.92
C GLU A 128 1.64 0.07 -12.16
N LEU A 129 1.79 -0.80 -11.18
CA LEU A 129 3.00 -0.97 -10.41
C LEU A 129 3.69 -2.25 -10.84
N PHE A 130 4.89 -2.13 -11.37
CA PHE A 130 5.83 -3.24 -11.47
C PHE A 130 6.81 -3.14 -10.30
N SER A 131 6.98 -4.24 -9.57
CA SER A 131 7.98 -4.31 -8.50
C SER A 131 8.81 -5.57 -8.56
N THR A 132 10.10 -5.42 -8.28
CA THR A 132 11.00 -6.55 -8.09
C THR A 132 11.74 -6.40 -6.78
N TYR A 133 11.97 -7.51 -6.11
CA TYR A 133 12.83 -7.59 -4.95
C TYR A 133 13.73 -8.80 -5.07
N ASP A 134 14.98 -8.62 -4.71
CA ASP A 134 15.99 -9.66 -4.57
C ASP A 134 16.70 -9.50 -3.20
N PRO A 135 16.94 -10.61 -2.47
CA PRO A 135 17.58 -10.57 -1.15
C PRO A 135 18.97 -9.93 -1.09
N GLU A 136 19.68 -9.80 -2.21
CA GLU A 136 20.97 -9.09 -2.26
C GLU A 136 20.82 -7.56 -2.13
N GLY A 137 19.59 -7.06 -1.99
CA GLY A 137 19.27 -5.66 -1.73
C GLY A 137 18.80 -4.88 -2.95
N ASN A 138 18.62 -5.55 -4.09
CA ASN A 138 18.07 -4.94 -5.29
C ASN A 138 16.55 -4.83 -5.16
N GLU A 139 16.03 -3.60 -5.20
CA GLU A 139 14.60 -3.33 -5.17
C GLU A 139 14.24 -2.30 -6.23
N VAL A 140 13.24 -2.62 -7.05
CA VAL A 140 12.73 -1.72 -8.10
C VAL A 140 11.23 -1.56 -7.90
N PHE A 141 10.76 -0.32 -7.90
CA PHE A 141 9.34 0.02 -8.02
C PHE A 141 9.18 0.94 -9.23
N LEU A 142 8.39 0.51 -10.21
CA LEU A 142 8.10 1.25 -11.42
C LEU A 142 6.60 1.50 -11.51
N PHE A 143 6.23 2.77 -11.39
CA PHE A 143 4.85 3.23 -11.53
C PHE A 143 4.62 3.75 -12.96
N LEU A 144 3.68 3.13 -13.68
CA LEU A 144 3.35 3.46 -15.05
C LEU A 144 1.94 4.04 -15.12
N ASN A 145 1.81 5.23 -15.70
CA ASN A 145 0.53 5.90 -15.89
C ASN A 145 -0.08 5.63 -17.29
N THR A 146 0.56 4.79 -18.11
CA THR A 146 0.10 4.46 -19.46
C THR A 146 0.67 3.12 -19.90
N ILE A 147 -0.19 2.17 -20.29
CA ILE A 147 0.22 0.90 -20.90
C ILE A 147 -0.36 0.83 -22.31
N PRO A 148 0.47 0.79 -23.37
CA PRO A 148 -0.03 0.72 -24.74
C PRO A 148 -0.72 -0.63 -25.08
N ASP A 149 -0.31 -1.75 -24.47
CA ASP A 149 -0.85 -3.10 -24.74
C ASP A 149 -0.71 -4.05 -23.52
N ARG A 150 -1.79 -4.22 -22.75
CA ARG A 150 -1.85 -5.09 -21.56
C ARG A 150 -1.67 -6.58 -21.88
N GLY A 151 -2.06 -7.03 -23.08
CA GLY A 151 -1.96 -8.43 -23.49
C GLY A 151 -0.53 -8.86 -23.77
N LYS A 152 0.29 -7.96 -24.34
CA LYS A 152 1.74 -8.20 -24.47
C LYS A 152 2.44 -8.22 -23.12
N MET A 153 2.08 -7.31 -22.21
CA MET A 153 2.75 -7.24 -20.91
C MET A 153 2.48 -8.47 -20.05
N ARG A 154 1.23 -8.97 -19.98
CA ARG A 154 0.92 -10.25 -19.32
C ARG A 154 1.70 -11.45 -19.88
N ARG A 155 1.93 -11.49 -21.19
CA ARG A 155 2.71 -12.57 -21.83
C ARG A 155 4.18 -12.52 -21.46
N LEU A 156 4.77 -11.32 -21.46
CA LEU A 156 6.15 -11.11 -21.01
C LEU A 156 6.33 -11.56 -19.55
N MET A 157 5.37 -11.26 -18.69
CA MET A 157 5.44 -11.67 -17.28
C MET A 157 5.39 -13.17 -17.06
N ARG A 158 4.47 -13.88 -17.73
CA ARG A 158 4.45 -15.35 -17.64
C ARG A 158 5.76 -15.97 -18.10
N ALA A 159 6.47 -15.32 -19.04
CA ALA A 159 7.80 -15.77 -19.46
C ALA A 159 8.87 -15.48 -18.39
N MET A 160 8.74 -14.38 -17.64
CA MET A 160 9.65 -14.03 -16.54
C MET A 160 9.39 -14.80 -15.25
N GLU A 161 8.14 -15.21 -14.97
CA GLU A 161 7.78 -16.06 -13.81
C GLU A 161 8.39 -17.47 -13.87
N GLY A 162 8.87 -17.89 -15.04
CA GLY A 162 9.52 -19.18 -15.26
C GLY A 162 11.06 -19.13 -15.32
N LEU A 163 11.67 -17.97 -15.10
CA LEU A 163 13.12 -17.77 -14.99
C LEU A 163 13.55 -17.75 -13.53
#